data_AF-A0A662GI20-F1
#
_entry.id   AF-A0A662GI20-F1
#
_cell.length_a   1.000
_cell.length_b   1.000
_cell.length_c   1.000
_cell.angle_alpha   90.00
_cell.angle_beta   90.00
_cell.angle_gamma   90.00
#
_symmetry.space_group_name_H-M   'P 1'
#
loop_
_entity.id
_entity.type
_entity.pdbx_description
1 polymer ?
#
loop_
_entity_poly.entity_id
_entity_poly.type
_entity_poly.pdbx_seq_one_letter_code
_entity_poly.pdbx_strand_id
1 'polypeptide(L)'
;MYKAAIEISPVVKYTRILRAFAAPRPLVGGGAGREISRTFRVFDHEVAEGVEGFITIAGGKMCTSRLMAERLSDVVAKKLGLKANCRTHIEPLPGAEDEIDIEEVARKYSLYNALISRTVHRWGTLVNEFLPETQKTPELKSMVCTCEMVTVAEIKYALKKTWAIGVKDLRRRCRVTAGTCQGQNCSFKVASLIHEFTGRPVEKVLDDLAETLRGRWLGNMEVLFEDQLRQASLMLSIYNCLGNFDRLFGM
;
A
#
# COMPACT_ATOMS: atom_id res chain seq x y z
N MET A 1 -4.83 12.42 -20.64
CA MET A 1 -3.66 11.55 -20.38
C MET A 1 -3.56 10.41 -21.38
N TYR A 2 -4.62 9.62 -21.63
CA TYR A 2 -4.58 8.51 -22.59
C TYR A 2 -4.14 8.92 -24.02
N LYS A 3 -4.75 9.97 -24.60
CA LYS A 3 -4.37 10.48 -25.94
C LYS A 3 -2.88 10.85 -26.03
N ALA A 4 -2.38 11.64 -25.08
CA ALA A 4 -0.97 12.02 -25.00
C ALA A 4 -0.03 10.81 -24.81
N ALA A 5 -0.47 9.76 -24.11
CA ALA A 5 0.32 8.53 -23.98
C ALA A 5 0.44 7.78 -25.32
N ILE A 6 -0.62 7.76 -26.14
CA ILE A 6 -0.59 7.17 -27.50
C ILE A 6 0.33 7.95 -28.42
N GLU A 7 0.33 9.28 -28.34
CA GLU A 7 1.21 10.14 -29.14
C GLU A 7 2.69 9.83 -28.90
N ILE A 8 3.07 9.56 -27.64
CA ILE A 8 4.44 9.21 -27.26
C ILE A 8 4.74 7.74 -27.55
N SER A 9 3.77 6.85 -27.30
CA SER A 9 3.93 5.40 -27.42
C SER A 9 2.67 4.75 -28.01
N PRO A 10 2.63 4.55 -29.34
CA PRO A 10 1.44 4.04 -30.03
C PRO A 10 0.94 2.68 -29.54
N VAL A 11 1.82 1.84 -28.98
CA VAL A 11 1.45 0.52 -28.41
C VAL A 11 0.44 0.64 -27.27
N VAL A 12 0.37 1.79 -26.59
CA VAL A 12 -0.61 2.06 -25.52
C VAL A 12 -2.04 1.95 -26.03
N LYS A 13 -2.29 2.20 -27.32
CA LYS A 13 -3.60 2.06 -27.96
C LYS A 13 -4.17 0.65 -27.84
N TYR A 14 -3.30 -0.36 -27.79
CA TYR A 14 -3.66 -1.78 -27.74
C TYR A 14 -3.38 -2.40 -26.36
N THR A 15 -2.99 -1.58 -25.38
CA THR A 15 -2.66 -2.05 -24.04
C THR A 15 -3.89 -1.97 -23.15
N ARG A 16 -4.21 -3.07 -22.47
CA ARG A 16 -5.29 -3.10 -21.48
C ARG A 16 -4.99 -2.17 -20.30
N ILE A 17 -5.82 -1.15 -20.11
CA ILE A 17 -5.73 -0.25 -18.95
C ILE A 17 -6.27 -0.96 -17.71
N LEU A 18 -5.45 -1.15 -16.68
CA LEU A 18 -5.84 -1.93 -15.49
C LEU A 18 -6.85 -1.23 -14.58
N ARG A 19 -6.64 0.07 -14.33
CA ARG A 19 -7.46 0.91 -13.46
C ARG A 19 -7.15 2.39 -13.69
N ALA A 20 -8.09 3.25 -13.37
CA ALA A 20 -7.88 4.68 -13.16
C ALA A 20 -7.84 5.01 -11.66
N PHE A 21 -7.19 6.12 -11.31
CA PHE A 21 -7.28 6.72 -9.98
C PHE A 21 -7.10 8.23 -10.07
N ALA A 22 -7.64 8.93 -9.09
CA ALA A 22 -7.43 10.36 -8.90
C ALA A 22 -6.94 10.62 -7.48
N ALA A 23 -6.14 11.67 -7.30
CA ALA A 23 -5.71 12.13 -5.99
C ALA A 23 -5.68 13.66 -5.98
N PRO A 24 -6.30 14.32 -4.98
CA PRO A 24 -6.16 15.76 -4.81
C PRO A 24 -4.72 16.09 -4.39
N ARG A 25 -4.27 17.29 -4.74
CA ARG A 25 -2.96 17.81 -4.30
C ARG A 25 -3.19 18.89 -3.24
N PRO A 26 -2.60 18.76 -2.04
CA PRO A 26 -2.75 19.75 -0.99
C PRO A 26 -1.82 20.95 -1.26
N LEU A 27 -2.18 21.80 -2.22
CA LEU A 27 -1.38 22.97 -2.61
C LEU A 27 -1.66 24.14 -1.65
N VAL A 28 -0.63 24.92 -1.36
CA VAL A 28 -0.72 26.12 -0.51
C VAL A 28 -0.59 27.36 -1.37
N GLY A 29 -1.61 28.22 -1.34
CA GLY A 29 -1.70 29.47 -2.11
C GLY A 29 -2.97 29.55 -2.97
N GLY A 30 -3.21 30.71 -3.58
CA GLY A 30 -4.29 30.93 -4.55
C GLY A 30 -3.76 30.89 -5.99
N GLY A 31 -4.44 30.18 -6.89
CA GLY A 31 -4.08 30.06 -8.30
C GLY A 31 -4.61 28.79 -8.96
N ALA A 32 -4.54 28.70 -10.29
CA ALA A 32 -4.97 27.51 -11.03
C ALA A 32 -3.76 26.60 -11.35
N GLY A 33 -3.80 25.34 -10.88
CA GLY A 33 -2.97 24.27 -11.44
C GLY A 33 -1.45 24.36 -11.21
N ARG A 34 -0.67 24.31 -12.30
CA ARG A 34 0.78 24.02 -12.29
C ARG A 34 1.68 25.17 -11.80
N GLU A 35 1.13 26.37 -11.66
CA GLU A 35 1.86 27.61 -11.31
C GLU A 35 1.93 27.88 -9.80
N ILE A 36 1.21 27.12 -8.97
CA ILE A 36 1.31 27.26 -7.51
C ILE A 36 2.66 26.69 -7.06
N SER A 37 3.41 27.50 -6.30
CA SER A 37 4.66 27.10 -5.68
C SER A 37 4.49 25.78 -4.93
N ARG A 38 5.30 24.76 -5.30
CA ARG A 38 5.30 23.45 -4.64
C ARG A 38 6.10 23.45 -3.33
N THR A 39 6.23 24.62 -2.70
CA THR A 39 6.83 24.76 -1.38
C THR A 39 5.85 24.26 -0.32
N PHE A 40 6.38 23.92 0.85
CA PHE A 40 5.56 23.64 2.03
C PHE A 40 5.67 24.82 2.99
N ARG A 41 4.68 24.99 3.86
CA ARG A 41 4.69 25.99 4.93
C ARG A 41 4.22 25.36 6.23
N VAL A 42 4.89 25.73 7.31
CA VAL A 42 4.46 25.45 8.68
C VAL A 42 3.75 26.70 9.18
N PHE A 43 2.54 26.52 9.71
CA PHE A 43 1.70 27.56 10.26
C PHE A 43 1.64 27.37 11.77
N ASP A 44 2.18 28.34 12.51
CA ASP A 44 2.04 28.43 13.96
C ASP A 44 0.85 29.35 14.25
N HIS A 45 -0.28 28.76 14.64
CA HIS A 45 -1.53 29.49 14.81
C HIS A 45 -1.54 30.36 16.08
N GLU A 46 -0.60 30.17 17.00
CA GLU A 46 -0.44 31.07 18.14
C GLU A 46 0.02 32.46 17.67
N VAL A 47 0.97 32.51 16.74
CA VAL A 47 1.51 33.78 16.20
C VAL A 47 0.53 34.45 15.25
N ALA A 48 -0.20 33.67 14.45
CA ALA A 48 -1.09 34.21 13.44
C ALA A 48 -2.50 34.55 13.99
N GLU A 49 -3.01 33.75 14.91
CA GLU A 49 -4.43 33.73 15.30
C GLU A 49 -4.63 33.68 16.83
N GLY A 50 -3.55 33.64 17.62
CA GLY A 50 -3.63 33.55 19.09
C GLY A 50 -4.06 32.16 19.61
N VAL A 51 -4.06 31.13 18.76
CA VAL A 51 -4.46 29.77 19.13
C VAL A 51 -3.24 28.94 19.53
N GLU A 52 -3.01 28.80 20.83
CA GLU A 52 -1.90 28.03 21.37
C GLU A 52 -2.04 26.52 21.08
N GLY A 53 -0.90 25.84 20.88
CA GLY A 53 -0.84 24.39 20.71
C GLY A 53 -1.31 23.86 19.34
N PHE A 54 -1.74 24.73 18.42
CA PHE A 54 -2.19 24.34 17.09
C PHE A 54 -1.16 24.71 16.01
N ILE A 55 -0.60 23.69 15.35
CA ILE A 55 0.41 23.85 14.30
C ILE A 55 0.00 23.02 13.08
N THR A 56 -0.01 23.65 11.91
CA THR A 56 -0.36 23.00 10.64
C THR A 56 0.84 22.95 9.71
N ILE A 57 1.02 21.86 8.97
CA ILE A 57 1.89 21.82 7.80
C ILE A 57 1.06 21.55 6.55
N ALA A 58 1.26 22.35 5.51
CA ALA A 58 0.59 22.17 4.23
C ALA A 58 1.56 22.37 3.06
N GLY A 59 1.21 21.81 1.90
CA GLY A 59 2.02 21.89 0.70
C GLY A 59 3.06 20.77 0.60
N GLY A 60 4.11 21.06 -0.17
CA GLY A 60 5.25 20.16 -0.34
C GLY A 60 5.03 18.98 -1.28
N LYS A 61 5.98 18.05 -1.25
CA LYS A 61 6.02 16.83 -2.08
C LYS A 61 6.47 15.66 -1.22
N MET A 62 6.17 14.45 -1.67
CA MET A 62 6.70 13.23 -1.05
C MET A 62 8.23 13.25 -0.95
N CYS A 63 8.94 13.75 -1.98
CA CYS A 63 10.40 13.87 -1.98
C CYS A 63 10.96 14.84 -0.92
N THR A 64 10.14 15.75 -0.40
CA THR A 64 10.53 16.71 0.64
C THR A 64 9.93 16.37 2.01
N SER A 65 9.27 15.21 2.14
CA SER A 65 8.54 14.83 3.36
C SER A 65 9.42 14.78 4.61
N ARG A 66 10.67 14.32 4.51
CA ARG A 66 11.63 14.33 5.63
C ARG A 66 11.92 15.76 6.11
N LEU A 67 12.23 16.67 5.17
CA LEU A 67 12.50 18.07 5.49
C LEU A 67 11.25 18.77 6.05
N MET A 68 10.07 18.43 5.53
CA MET A 68 8.78 18.90 6.07
C MET A 68 8.60 18.48 7.53
N ALA A 69 8.85 17.21 7.85
CA ALA A 69 8.76 16.68 9.21
C ALA A 69 9.78 17.35 10.15
N GLU A 70 11.01 17.57 9.69
CA GLU A 70 12.05 18.29 10.42
C GLU A 70 11.59 19.71 10.77
N ARG A 71 11.13 20.51 9.79
CA ARG A 71 10.68 21.88 10.04
C ARG A 71 9.47 21.97 10.97
N LEU A 72 8.54 21.02 10.87
CA LEU A 72 7.41 20.94 11.79
C LEU A 72 7.90 20.62 13.22
N SER A 73 8.80 19.65 13.34
CA SER A 73 9.35 19.22 14.63
C SER A 73 10.18 20.31 15.30
N ASP A 74 10.90 21.15 14.54
CA ASP A 74 11.64 22.30 15.09
C ASP A 74 10.71 23.28 15.82
N VAL A 75 9.55 23.58 15.24
CA VAL A 75 8.54 24.47 15.85
C VAL A 75 7.97 23.84 17.12
N VAL A 76 7.63 22.55 17.06
CA VAL A 76 7.11 21.80 18.22
C VAL A 76 8.14 21.75 19.35
N ALA A 77 9.39 21.40 19.04
CA ALA A 77 10.47 21.31 20.02
C ALA A 77 10.72 22.66 20.71
N LYS A 78 10.69 23.76 19.94
CA LYS A 78 10.82 25.12 20.49
C LYS A 78 9.71 25.44 21.50
N LYS A 79 8.44 25.12 21.19
CA LYS A 79 7.31 25.34 22.10
C LYS A 79 7.39 24.48 23.36
N LEU A 80 7.88 23.25 23.25
CA LEU A 80 8.08 22.35 24.38
C LEU A 80 9.35 22.63 25.20
N GLY A 81 10.15 23.64 24.82
CA GLY A 81 11.42 23.95 25.49
C GLY A 81 12.49 22.87 25.29
N LEU A 82 12.34 22.00 24.29
CA LEU A 82 13.26 20.91 24.00
C LEU A 82 14.40 21.41 23.10
N LYS A 83 15.64 20.98 23.41
CA LYS A 83 16.82 21.21 22.59
C LYS A 83 17.34 19.88 22.07
N ALA A 84 17.12 19.60 20.79
CA ALA A 84 17.62 18.41 20.12
C ALA A 84 17.96 18.74 18.66
N ASN A 85 18.98 18.08 18.12
CA ASN A 85 19.34 18.18 16.71
C ASN A 85 18.62 17.09 15.91
N CYS A 86 18.09 17.44 14.74
CA CYS A 86 17.45 16.47 13.85
C CYS A 86 18.48 15.46 13.30
N ARG A 87 18.19 14.16 13.45
CA ARG A 87 19.04 13.06 12.98
C ARG A 87 18.44 12.26 11.83
N THR A 88 17.24 12.62 11.37
CA THR A 88 16.49 11.87 10.35
C THR A 88 17.20 11.73 8.99
N HIS A 89 18.27 12.50 8.74
CA HIS A 89 19.06 12.44 7.52
C HIS A 89 20.16 11.35 7.55
N ILE A 90 20.47 10.80 8.73
CA ILE A 90 21.44 9.71 8.92
C ILE A 90 20.79 8.44 9.50
N GLU A 91 19.59 8.53 10.04
CA GLU A 91 18.88 7.38 10.58
C GLU A 91 18.12 6.65 9.45
N PRO A 92 18.42 5.37 9.20
CA PRO A 92 17.70 4.59 8.21
C PRO A 92 16.25 4.36 8.63
N LEU A 93 15.35 4.23 7.64
CA LEU A 93 13.99 3.79 7.88
C LEU A 93 13.97 2.28 8.19
N PRO A 94 12.97 1.77 8.93
CA PRO A 94 12.83 0.35 9.19
C PRO A 94 12.86 -0.48 7.90
N GLY A 95 13.76 -1.46 7.84
CA GLY A 95 13.98 -2.28 6.65
C GLY A 95 15.12 -1.80 5.74
N ALA A 96 15.62 -0.58 5.92
CA ALA A 96 16.67 0.02 5.09
C ALA A 96 18.01 0.15 5.83
N GLU A 97 18.21 -0.60 6.91
CA GLU A 97 19.43 -0.56 7.73
C GLU A 97 20.63 -1.14 6.98
N ASP A 98 20.42 -2.22 6.23
CA ASP A 98 21.47 -2.97 5.53
C ASP A 98 20.95 -3.58 4.22
N GLU A 99 21.89 -3.99 3.36
CA GLU A 99 21.59 -4.80 2.17
C GLU A 99 21.37 -6.28 2.54
N ILE A 100 20.51 -6.95 1.77
CA ILE A 100 20.20 -8.38 1.97
C ILE A 100 20.61 -9.18 0.74
N ASP A 101 21.46 -10.18 0.93
CA ASP A 101 21.81 -11.15 -0.11
C ASP A 101 20.60 -12.06 -0.40
N ILE A 102 20.03 -11.88 -1.60
CA ILE A 102 18.85 -12.62 -2.07
C ILE A 102 19.15 -14.12 -2.19
N GLU A 103 20.32 -14.50 -2.69
CA GLU A 103 20.68 -15.90 -2.93
C GLU A 103 20.99 -16.64 -1.63
N GLU A 104 21.63 -15.96 -0.67
CA GLU A 104 21.83 -16.50 0.67
C GLU A 104 20.49 -16.75 1.37
N VAL A 105 19.61 -15.75 1.40
CA VAL A 105 18.28 -15.86 2.04
C VAL A 105 17.42 -16.93 1.36
N ALA A 106 17.43 -16.98 0.03
CA ALA A 106 16.71 -18.00 -0.73
C ALA A 106 17.18 -19.42 -0.41
N ARG A 107 18.49 -19.66 -0.36
CA ARG A 107 19.04 -20.97 0.05
C ARG A 107 18.70 -21.30 1.49
N LYS A 108 18.91 -20.36 2.41
CA LYS A 108 18.68 -20.53 3.87
C LYS A 108 17.25 -20.95 4.19
N TYR A 109 16.26 -20.38 3.51
CA TYR A 109 14.84 -20.66 3.76
C TYR A 109 14.21 -21.59 2.70
N SER A 110 15.00 -22.11 1.76
CA SER A 110 14.53 -22.98 0.66
C SER A 110 13.37 -22.36 -0.12
N LEU A 111 13.55 -21.11 -0.56
CA LEU A 111 12.60 -20.33 -1.34
C LEU A 111 13.21 -19.94 -2.69
N TYR A 112 12.37 -19.63 -3.68
CA TYR A 112 12.85 -19.21 -5.00
C TYR A 112 13.43 -17.78 -4.96
N ASN A 113 14.53 -17.55 -5.69
CA ASN A 113 15.17 -16.23 -5.81
C ASN A 113 14.19 -15.14 -6.25
N ALA A 114 13.27 -15.45 -7.18
CA ALA A 114 12.27 -14.48 -7.66
C ALA A 114 11.31 -14.02 -6.54
N LEU A 115 10.93 -14.93 -5.64
CA LEU A 115 10.06 -14.65 -4.51
C LEU A 115 10.81 -13.82 -3.46
N ILE A 116 12.03 -14.22 -3.11
CA ILE A 116 12.86 -13.49 -2.13
C ILE A 116 13.21 -12.10 -2.65
N SER A 117 13.56 -11.95 -3.93
CA SER A 117 13.82 -10.65 -4.55
C SER A 117 12.66 -9.67 -4.34
N ARG A 118 11.41 -10.11 -4.57
CA ARG A 118 10.23 -9.27 -4.32
C ARG A 118 9.97 -9.02 -2.84
N THR A 119 10.23 -10.02 -1.99
CA THR A 119 10.04 -9.92 -0.54
C THR A 119 11.02 -8.93 0.07
N VAL A 120 12.30 -9.02 -0.27
CA VAL A 120 13.36 -8.10 0.13
C VAL A 120 13.10 -6.70 -0.43
N HIS A 121 12.67 -6.56 -1.68
CA HIS A 121 12.28 -5.24 -2.21
C HIS A 121 11.13 -4.59 -1.40
N ARG A 122 10.23 -5.39 -0.82
CA ARG A 122 9.13 -4.86 0.01
C ARG A 122 9.53 -4.55 1.44
N TRP A 123 10.32 -5.42 2.05
CA TRP A 123 10.54 -5.46 3.49
C TRP A 123 11.98 -5.14 3.90
N GLY A 124 12.92 -5.19 2.97
CA GLY A 124 14.35 -5.01 3.21
C GLY A 124 14.85 -5.94 4.32
N THR A 125 15.55 -5.41 5.31
CA THR A 125 16.08 -6.19 6.46
C THR A 125 14.98 -6.82 7.33
N LEU A 126 13.74 -6.31 7.31
CA LEU A 126 12.63 -6.82 8.12
C LEU A 126 12.27 -8.28 7.78
N VAL A 127 12.74 -8.81 6.65
CA VAL A 127 12.63 -10.23 6.32
C VAL A 127 13.24 -11.13 7.40
N ASN A 128 14.24 -10.63 8.12
CA ASN A 128 14.87 -11.34 9.23
C ASN A 128 13.94 -11.53 10.42
N GLU A 129 12.88 -10.73 10.55
CA GLU A 129 11.91 -10.86 11.65
C GLU A 129 10.91 -12.01 11.44
N PHE A 130 10.60 -12.37 10.19
CA PHE A 130 9.50 -13.30 9.90
C PHE A 130 9.87 -14.52 9.05
N LEU A 131 10.92 -14.46 8.22
CA LEU A 131 11.36 -15.64 7.47
C LEU A 131 11.84 -16.80 8.36
N PRO A 132 12.49 -16.58 9.52
CA PRO A 132 12.85 -17.69 10.41
C PRO A 132 11.67 -18.55 10.86
N GLU A 133 10.48 -17.96 11.03
CA GLU A 133 9.28 -18.69 11.44
C GLU A 133 8.87 -19.75 10.41
N THR A 134 9.17 -19.52 9.14
CA THR A 134 8.83 -20.43 8.03
C THR A 134 9.55 -21.77 8.09
N GLN A 135 10.66 -21.89 8.84
CA GLN A 135 11.32 -23.17 9.05
C GLN A 135 10.55 -24.05 10.05
N LYS A 136 9.86 -23.44 11.02
CA LYS A 136 9.03 -24.14 12.00
C LYS A 136 7.63 -24.42 11.47
N THR A 137 7.09 -23.50 10.68
CA THR A 137 5.75 -23.59 10.08
C THR A 137 5.87 -23.46 8.55
N PRO A 138 6.13 -24.56 7.83
CA PRO A 138 6.37 -24.54 6.38
C PRO A 138 5.23 -23.93 5.56
N GLU A 139 3.99 -23.99 6.07
CA GLU A 139 2.80 -23.42 5.45
C GLU A 139 2.90 -21.90 5.26
N LEU A 140 3.70 -21.22 6.09
CA LEU A 140 3.96 -19.78 5.96
C LEU A 140 4.68 -19.42 4.65
N LYS A 141 5.37 -20.39 4.03
CA LYS A 141 6.02 -20.23 2.72
C LYS A 141 5.02 -20.18 1.56
N SER A 142 3.79 -20.62 1.76
CA SER A 142 2.79 -20.70 0.69
C SER A 142 2.48 -19.33 0.10
N MET A 143 2.34 -19.27 -1.22
CA MET A 143 2.00 -18.04 -1.94
C MET A 143 0.49 -17.75 -1.88
N VAL A 144 0.15 -16.57 -1.38
CA VAL A 144 -1.22 -16.05 -1.35
C VAL A 144 -1.55 -15.31 -2.65
N CYS A 145 -0.65 -14.43 -3.10
CA CYS A 145 -0.80 -13.68 -4.36
C CYS A 145 0.33 -14.02 -5.32
N THR A 146 0.00 -14.67 -6.43
CA THR A 146 0.97 -15.04 -7.46
C THR A 146 1.47 -13.85 -8.27
N CYS A 147 0.59 -12.89 -8.59
CA CYS A 147 0.97 -11.70 -9.38
C CYS A 147 2.04 -10.84 -8.71
N GLU A 148 2.01 -10.78 -7.37
CA GLU A 148 2.94 -9.97 -6.59
C GLU A 148 3.92 -10.84 -5.79
N MET A 149 3.82 -12.17 -5.89
CA MET A 149 4.55 -13.18 -5.11
C MET A 149 4.53 -12.87 -3.60
N VAL A 150 3.34 -12.72 -3.03
CA VAL A 150 3.15 -12.48 -1.59
C VAL A 150 2.91 -13.79 -0.87
N THR A 151 3.69 -14.07 0.17
CA THR A 151 3.55 -15.28 1.00
C THR A 151 2.60 -15.10 2.19
N VAL A 152 2.18 -16.20 2.80
CA VAL A 152 1.41 -16.18 4.06
C VAL A 152 2.23 -15.51 5.17
N ALA A 153 3.55 -15.76 5.22
CA ALA A 153 4.46 -15.13 6.18
C ALA A 153 4.39 -13.59 6.14
N GLU A 154 4.38 -13.00 4.95
CA GLU A 154 4.26 -11.55 4.79
C GLU A 154 2.91 -10.99 5.25
N ILE A 155 1.82 -11.73 5.02
CA ILE A 155 0.49 -11.35 5.51
C ILE A 155 0.47 -11.35 7.04
N LYS A 156 0.96 -12.44 7.66
CA LYS A 156 1.05 -12.57 9.12
C LYS A 156 1.90 -11.46 9.72
N TYR A 157 3.07 -11.19 9.13
CA TYR A 157 3.95 -10.12 9.57
C TYR A 157 3.29 -8.74 9.46
N ALA A 158 2.64 -8.45 8.32
CA ALA A 158 1.96 -7.18 8.11
C ALA A 158 0.84 -6.95 9.14
N LEU A 159 0.00 -7.95 9.41
CA LEU A 159 -1.06 -7.86 10.42
C LEU A 159 -0.49 -7.61 11.82
N LYS A 160 0.61 -8.28 12.17
CA LYS A 160 1.21 -8.19 13.51
C LYS A 160 2.00 -6.90 13.75
N LYS A 161 2.68 -6.37 12.74
CA LYS A 161 3.74 -5.35 12.94
C LYS A 161 3.47 -4.01 12.26
N THR A 162 2.44 -3.88 11.43
CA THR A 162 2.26 -2.67 10.58
C THR A 162 0.92 -1.97 10.75
N TRP A 163 0.18 -2.28 11.81
CA TRP A 163 -1.20 -1.82 12.05
C TRP A 163 -2.15 -2.13 10.89
N ALA A 164 -1.84 -3.16 10.09
CA ALA A 164 -2.75 -3.58 9.04
C ALA A 164 -3.96 -4.27 9.67
N ILE A 165 -5.15 -3.79 9.33
CA ILE A 165 -6.40 -4.30 9.91
C ILE A 165 -7.18 -5.11 8.87
N GLY A 166 -7.19 -4.64 7.61
CA GLY A 166 -7.96 -5.22 6.53
C GLY A 166 -7.18 -5.45 5.24
N VAL A 167 -7.88 -5.94 4.21
CA VAL A 167 -7.33 -6.24 2.89
C VAL A 167 -6.75 -4.99 2.23
N LYS A 168 -7.40 -3.83 2.39
CA LYS A 168 -6.89 -2.55 1.85
C LYS A 168 -5.54 -2.16 2.46
N ASP A 169 -5.32 -2.45 3.74
CA ASP A 169 -4.07 -2.13 4.42
C ASP A 169 -2.98 -3.11 4.02
N LEU A 170 -3.29 -4.40 4.00
CA LEU A 170 -2.37 -5.42 3.48
C LEU A 170 -1.92 -5.11 2.05
N ARG A 171 -2.82 -4.61 1.19
CA ARG A 171 -2.44 -4.12 -0.14
C ARG A 171 -1.39 -3.00 -0.07
N ARG A 172 -1.51 -2.06 0.87
CA ARG A 172 -0.53 -0.97 1.02
C ARG A 172 0.79 -1.45 1.61
N ARG A 173 0.76 -2.47 2.47
CA ARG A 173 1.94 -2.99 3.18
C ARG A 173 2.74 -4.00 2.35
N CYS A 174 2.08 -5.04 1.85
CA CYS A 174 2.76 -6.14 1.13
C CYS A 174 2.37 -6.25 -0.34
N ARG A 175 1.57 -5.31 -0.88
CA ARG A 175 1.08 -5.32 -2.28
C ARG A 175 0.16 -6.50 -2.63
N VAL A 176 -0.33 -7.26 -1.65
CA VAL A 176 -1.36 -8.27 -1.93
C VAL A 176 -2.57 -7.62 -2.61
N THR A 177 -3.19 -8.28 -3.58
CA THR A 177 -4.24 -7.73 -4.46
C THR A 177 -3.81 -6.61 -5.42
N ALA A 178 -2.56 -6.12 -5.40
CA ALA A 178 -2.12 -5.01 -6.24
C ALA A 178 -1.72 -5.40 -7.68
N GLY A 179 -1.58 -6.70 -7.95
CA GLY A 179 -1.13 -7.22 -9.24
C GLY A 179 -2.11 -7.02 -10.40
N THR A 180 -1.76 -7.53 -11.57
CA THR A 180 -2.51 -7.36 -12.82
C THR A 180 -3.93 -7.93 -12.79
N CYS A 181 -4.20 -8.90 -11.92
CA CYS A 181 -5.52 -9.47 -11.67
C CYS A 181 -6.39 -8.64 -10.70
N GLN A 182 -5.84 -7.57 -10.11
CA GLN A 182 -6.53 -6.66 -9.18
C GLN A 182 -7.19 -7.32 -7.95
N GLY A 183 -6.70 -8.49 -7.52
CA GLY A 183 -7.20 -9.18 -6.33
C GLY A 183 -8.04 -10.42 -6.62
N GLN A 184 -8.43 -10.66 -7.87
CA GLN A 184 -9.30 -11.76 -8.31
C GLN A 184 -9.06 -13.10 -7.61
N ASN A 185 -7.81 -13.56 -7.49
CA ASN A 185 -7.48 -14.89 -6.98
C ASN A 185 -7.03 -14.93 -5.51
N CYS A 186 -6.78 -13.76 -4.90
CA CYS A 186 -6.14 -13.68 -3.59
C CYS A 186 -6.98 -12.98 -2.53
N SER A 187 -7.96 -12.14 -2.90
CA SER A 187 -8.75 -11.37 -1.93
C SER A 187 -9.46 -12.25 -0.89
N PHE A 188 -10.09 -13.35 -1.31
CA PHE A 188 -10.77 -14.28 -0.39
C PHE A 188 -9.79 -15.07 0.50
N LYS A 189 -8.62 -15.45 -0.03
CA LYS A 189 -7.55 -16.09 0.77
C LYS A 189 -7.05 -15.14 1.85
N VAL A 190 -6.84 -13.87 1.50
CA VAL A 190 -6.43 -12.84 2.45
C VAL A 190 -7.50 -12.63 3.52
N ALA A 191 -8.78 -12.58 3.14
CA ALA A 191 -9.88 -12.49 4.10
C ALA A 191 -9.83 -13.64 5.12
N SER A 192 -9.67 -14.88 4.65
CA SER A 192 -9.50 -16.04 5.54
C SER A 192 -8.31 -15.88 6.50
N LEU A 193 -7.15 -15.46 5.99
CA LEU A 193 -5.94 -15.27 6.81
C LEU A 193 -6.07 -14.13 7.82
N ILE A 194 -6.84 -13.08 7.51
CA ILE A 194 -7.14 -12.01 8.48
C ILE A 194 -7.90 -12.61 9.67
N HIS A 195 -8.96 -13.36 9.41
CA HIS A 195 -9.72 -14.02 10.48
C HIS A 195 -8.83 -14.96 11.29
N GLU A 196 -8.08 -15.83 10.61
CA GLU A 196 -7.20 -16.83 11.23
C GLU A 196 -6.14 -16.20 12.15
N PHE A 197 -5.46 -15.14 11.70
CA PHE A 197 -4.35 -14.56 12.47
C PHE A 197 -4.76 -13.50 13.49
N THR A 198 -5.95 -12.91 13.37
CA THR A 198 -6.38 -11.81 14.25
C THR A 198 -7.57 -12.17 15.13
N GLY A 199 -8.28 -13.26 14.85
CA GLY A 199 -9.53 -13.62 15.51
C GLY A 199 -10.68 -12.63 15.21
N ARG A 200 -10.50 -11.71 14.25
CA ARG A 200 -11.52 -10.71 13.89
C ARG A 200 -12.80 -11.42 13.43
N PRO A 201 -13.99 -11.00 13.89
CA PRO A 201 -15.25 -11.65 13.52
C PRO A 201 -15.42 -11.77 12.01
N VAL A 202 -15.94 -12.92 11.55
CA VAL A 202 -16.05 -13.25 10.13
C VAL A 202 -16.89 -12.20 9.39
N GLU A 203 -17.96 -11.71 10.00
CA GLU A 203 -18.84 -10.69 9.43
C GLU A 203 -18.05 -9.40 9.15
N LYS A 204 -17.17 -8.99 10.07
CA LYS A 204 -16.33 -7.80 9.91
C LYS A 204 -15.21 -7.97 8.89
N VAL A 205 -14.78 -9.21 8.63
CA VAL A 205 -13.83 -9.53 7.57
C VAL A 205 -14.54 -9.53 6.21
N LEU A 206 -15.77 -10.05 6.14
CA LEU A 206 -16.59 -10.02 4.93
C LEU A 206 -16.98 -8.57 4.56
N ASP A 207 -17.33 -7.74 5.54
CA ASP A 207 -17.57 -6.30 5.33
C ASP A 207 -16.35 -5.61 4.70
N ASP A 208 -15.15 -5.85 5.24
CA ASP A 208 -13.89 -5.28 4.73
C ASP A 208 -13.54 -5.80 3.32
N LEU A 209 -13.81 -7.08 3.05
CA LEU A 209 -13.64 -7.68 1.74
C LEU A 209 -14.59 -7.04 0.71
N ALA A 210 -15.88 -6.89 1.02
CA ALA A 210 -16.84 -6.24 0.15
C ALA A 210 -16.45 -4.78 -0.13
N GLU A 211 -16.05 -4.05 0.92
CA GLU A 211 -15.61 -2.66 0.81
C GLU A 211 -14.30 -2.52 0.01
N THR A 212 -13.44 -3.54 0.06
CA THR A 212 -12.27 -3.65 -0.82
C THR A 212 -12.66 -3.81 -2.28
N LEU A 213 -13.63 -4.68 -2.59
CA LEU A 213 -14.09 -4.89 -3.96
C LEU A 213 -14.81 -3.65 -4.52
N ARG A 214 -15.63 -2.97 -3.72
CA ARG A 214 -16.23 -1.67 -4.10
C ARG A 214 -15.15 -0.65 -4.45
N GLY A 215 -14.10 -0.56 -3.63
CA GLY A 215 -12.96 0.31 -3.92
C GLY A 215 -12.21 -0.05 -5.21
N ARG A 216 -12.22 -1.34 -5.62
CA ARG A 216 -11.68 -1.76 -6.92
C ARG A 216 -12.59 -1.38 -8.06
N TRP A 217 -13.89 -1.58 -7.90
CA TRP A 217 -14.90 -1.19 -8.89
C TRP A 217 -14.77 0.28 -9.28
N LEU A 218 -14.64 1.20 -8.32
CA LEU A 218 -14.46 2.63 -8.59
C LEU A 218 -13.25 2.94 -9.49
N GLY A 219 -12.17 2.17 -9.39
CA GLY A 219 -11.00 2.33 -10.25
C GLY A 219 -11.16 1.68 -11.63
N ASN A 220 -12.00 0.66 -11.75
CA ASN A 220 -12.19 -0.11 -12.98
C ASN A 220 -13.32 0.43 -13.86
N MET A 221 -14.37 0.99 -13.26
CA MET A 221 -15.57 1.47 -13.96
C MET A 221 -15.24 2.52 -15.02
N GLU A 222 -14.30 3.42 -14.74
CA GLU A 222 -13.82 4.46 -15.67
C GLU A 222 -13.06 3.90 -16.89
N VAL A 223 -12.67 2.62 -16.85
CA VAL A 223 -11.89 1.95 -17.90
C VAL A 223 -12.55 0.66 -18.36
N LEU A 224 -13.87 0.53 -18.17
CA LEU A 224 -14.64 -0.69 -18.41
C LEU A 224 -15.02 -0.84 -19.90
N PHE A 225 -14.03 -1.04 -20.76
CA PHE A 225 -14.20 -1.27 -22.19
C PHE A 225 -13.28 -2.40 -22.68
N GLU A 226 -13.62 -3.00 -23.82
CA GLU A 226 -12.85 -4.06 -24.48
C GLU A 226 -12.43 -5.20 -23.52
N ASP A 227 -11.12 -5.43 -23.35
CA ASP A 227 -10.56 -6.46 -22.48
C ASP A 227 -10.93 -6.28 -21.02
N GLN A 228 -11.16 -5.05 -20.56
CA GLN A 228 -11.57 -4.83 -19.18
C GLN A 228 -12.97 -5.31 -18.89
N LEU A 229 -13.89 -5.21 -19.86
CA LEU A 229 -15.24 -5.75 -19.67
C LEU A 229 -15.18 -7.28 -19.57
N ARG A 230 -14.39 -7.94 -20.44
CA ARG A 230 -14.15 -9.38 -20.37
C ARG A 230 -13.55 -9.81 -19.03
N GLN A 231 -12.56 -9.06 -18.56
CA GLN A 231 -11.91 -9.29 -17.26
C GLN A 231 -12.88 -9.10 -16.09
N ALA A 232 -13.74 -8.08 -16.14
CA ALA A 232 -14.73 -7.82 -15.11
C ALA A 232 -15.77 -8.95 -15.02
N SER A 233 -16.26 -9.45 -16.15
CA SER A 233 -17.15 -10.62 -16.19
C SER A 233 -16.49 -11.85 -15.59
N LEU A 234 -15.23 -12.16 -15.97
CA LEU A 234 -14.48 -13.27 -15.39
C LEU A 234 -14.28 -13.11 -13.87
N MET A 235 -13.97 -11.90 -13.43
CA MET A 235 -13.77 -11.60 -12.01
C MET A 235 -15.06 -11.78 -11.20
N LEU A 236 -16.20 -11.33 -11.73
CA LEU A 236 -17.51 -11.54 -11.12
C LEU A 236 -17.85 -13.04 -11.03
N SER A 237 -17.63 -13.80 -12.11
CA SER A 237 -17.85 -15.24 -12.10
C SER A 237 -17.01 -15.96 -11.06
N ILE A 238 -15.75 -15.56 -10.86
CA ILE A 238 -14.90 -16.16 -9.82
C ILE A 238 -15.38 -15.77 -8.42
N TYR A 239 -15.76 -14.52 -8.19
CA TYR A 239 -16.28 -14.14 -6.88
C TYR A 239 -17.58 -14.86 -6.54
N ASN A 240 -18.48 -15.07 -7.50
CA ASN A 240 -19.72 -15.81 -7.26
C ASN A 240 -19.45 -17.33 -7.14
N CYS A 241 -18.77 -17.95 -8.11
CA CYS A 241 -18.60 -19.40 -8.14
C CYS A 241 -17.59 -19.95 -7.11
N LEU A 242 -16.53 -19.20 -6.79
CA LEU A 242 -15.51 -19.64 -5.84
C LEU A 242 -15.65 -18.95 -4.49
N GLY A 243 -16.02 -17.67 -4.50
CA GLY A 243 -16.17 -16.87 -3.28
C GLY A 243 -17.58 -16.90 -2.68
N ASN A 244 -18.57 -17.51 -3.33
CA ASN A 244 -19.98 -17.50 -2.94
C ASN A 244 -20.53 -16.09 -2.69
N PHE A 245 -20.05 -15.08 -3.41
CA PHE A 245 -20.43 -13.68 -3.17
C PHE A 245 -21.92 -13.41 -3.34
N ASP A 246 -22.57 -14.06 -4.31
CA ASP A 246 -24.01 -14.07 -4.52
C ASP A 246 -24.76 -14.50 -3.24
N ARG A 247 -24.25 -15.52 -2.54
CA ARG A 247 -24.86 -16.03 -1.31
C ARG A 247 -24.50 -15.22 -0.07
N LEU A 248 -23.27 -14.72 0.01
CA LEU A 248 -22.76 -14.00 1.18
C LEU A 248 -23.27 -12.56 1.27
N PHE A 249 -23.52 -11.91 0.12
CA PHE A 249 -23.90 -10.50 0.06
C PHE A 249 -25.29 -10.24 -0.53
N GLY A 250 -26.02 -11.29 -0.93
CA GLY A 250 -27.43 -11.20 -1.32
C GLY A 250 -27.68 -10.37 -2.59
N MET A 251 -26.87 -10.57 -3.63
CA MET A 251 -27.09 -9.99 -4.96
C MET A 251 -27.83 -10.95 -5.88
#